data_AF-A0A6A6Z5K6-F1
#
_entry.id   AF-A0A6A6Z5K6-F1
#
_cell.length_a   1.000
_cell.length_b   1.000
_cell.length_c   1.000
_cell.angle_alpha   90.00
_cell.angle_beta   90.00
_cell.angle_gamma   90.00
#
_symmetry.space_group_name_H-M   'P 1'
#
loop_
_entity.id
_entity.type
_entity.pdbx_description
1 polymer ?
#
loop_
_entity_poly.entity_id
_entity_poly.type
_entity_poly.pdbx_seq_one_letter_code
_entity_poly.pdbx_strand_id
1 'polypeptide(L)'
;MRFETLLAFALPLLADAQRTIYVDKTCSDRTDWQVYLDEALNSAKYASARLGNTADTDFEAVVKRIFKVDRSNADGFKAVKDVIDEIAGITMVSPSTDLKGSNTRFFCDDDPIGKKGVDADKDVRWQHQINPNGGYLNYFDQVNNMKQREASSPSCNNPLKPNRVGRTYRIKAPEPKKPTSPFAGHNSNRNVITLCNTLFDIKGVPLKIADLDKDLEGSAIDMLSDLVSHTILHELAHAVRDDIADVQPDPYGYTEILAKNAEDAIKNADNFAFLAIFAQVMELNYSIPRLTFPAGTSDADKAEAEEDCQKGYLTYLPDITKRIIAAAKMLARLFWA
;
A
#
# COMPACT_ATOMS: atom_id res chain seq x y z
N MET A 1 10.60 -43.27 -42.72
CA MET A 1 9.53 -42.66 -41.89
C MET A 1 10.19 -42.08 -40.65
N ARG A 2 10.27 -40.75 -40.54
CA ARG A 2 10.77 -40.06 -39.35
C ARG A 2 9.56 -39.61 -38.53
N PHE A 3 9.48 -40.07 -37.28
CA PHE A 3 8.52 -39.57 -36.30
C PHE A 3 9.14 -38.34 -35.64
N GLU A 4 8.64 -37.15 -35.98
CA GLU A 4 8.92 -35.93 -35.24
C GLU A 4 7.97 -35.89 -34.03
N THR A 5 8.50 -36.23 -32.87
CA THR A 5 7.79 -36.09 -31.59
C THR A 5 7.83 -34.61 -31.17
N LEU A 6 6.75 -33.89 -31.45
CA LEU A 6 6.49 -32.56 -30.89
C LEU A 6 6.25 -32.69 -29.38
N LEU A 7 7.31 -32.48 -28.60
CA LEU A 7 7.21 -32.29 -27.15
C LEU A 7 6.60 -30.91 -26.89
N ALA A 8 5.28 -30.83 -26.78
CA ALA A 8 4.61 -29.64 -26.24
C ALA A 8 4.92 -29.57 -24.74
N PHE A 9 5.92 -28.77 -24.37
CA PHE A 9 6.09 -28.32 -22.99
C PHE A 9 4.89 -27.46 -22.63
N ALA A 10 3.83 -28.09 -22.12
CA ALA A 10 2.85 -27.40 -21.29
C ALA A 10 3.56 -27.01 -19.99
N LEU A 11 4.28 -25.88 -20.02
CA LEU A 11 4.64 -25.18 -18.80
C LEU A 11 3.31 -24.93 -18.08
N PRO A 12 3.09 -25.48 -16.87
CA PRO A 12 2.03 -24.96 -16.04
C PRO A 12 2.43 -23.52 -15.78
N LEU A 13 1.83 -22.59 -16.53
CA LEU A 13 1.66 -21.24 -16.08
C LEU A 13 0.85 -21.39 -14.80
N LEU A 14 1.57 -21.56 -13.68
CA LEU A 14 1.17 -21.03 -12.40
C LEU A 14 1.01 -19.54 -12.65
N ALA A 15 -0.09 -19.16 -13.29
CA ALA A 15 -0.68 -17.86 -13.11
C ALA A 15 -1.02 -17.86 -11.62
N ASP A 16 -0.03 -17.52 -10.79
CA ASP A 16 -0.29 -17.03 -9.44
C ASP A 16 -1.46 -16.08 -9.61
N ALA A 17 -2.61 -16.47 -9.07
CA ALA A 17 -3.88 -15.88 -9.42
C ALA A 17 -3.77 -14.37 -9.18
N GLN A 18 -3.62 -13.63 -10.28
CA GLN A 18 -3.26 -12.23 -10.22
C GLN A 18 -4.29 -11.51 -9.35
N ARG A 19 -3.84 -10.80 -8.32
CA ARG A 19 -4.75 -10.13 -7.41
C ARG A 19 -5.56 -9.10 -8.16
N THR A 20 -6.87 -9.16 -8.02
CA THR A 20 -7.80 -8.27 -8.70
C THR A 20 -8.46 -7.30 -7.71
N ILE A 21 -8.67 -6.07 -8.15
CA ILE A 21 -9.41 -5.05 -7.42
C ILE A 21 -10.84 -4.90 -7.99
N TYR A 22 -11.82 -4.85 -7.09
CA TYR A 22 -13.13 -4.24 -7.31
C TYR A 22 -13.15 -2.85 -6.69
N VAL A 23 -13.69 -1.87 -7.41
CA VAL A 23 -13.88 -0.49 -6.93
C VAL A 23 -15.37 -0.21 -6.91
N ASP A 24 -15.91 0.07 -5.72
CA ASP A 24 -17.30 0.47 -5.58
C ASP A 24 -17.57 1.88 -6.14
N LYS A 25 -18.83 2.15 -6.52
CA LYS A 25 -19.26 3.46 -7.01
C LYS A 25 -18.94 4.60 -6.05
N THR A 26 -18.96 4.34 -4.75
CA THR A 26 -18.64 5.32 -3.70
C THR A 26 -17.21 5.85 -3.82
N CYS A 27 -16.31 5.06 -4.39
CA CYS A 27 -14.98 5.50 -4.79
C CYS A 27 -14.97 6.02 -6.24
N SER A 28 -15.47 5.25 -7.20
CA SER A 28 -15.32 5.60 -8.63
C SER A 28 -16.05 6.88 -9.05
N ASP A 29 -17.10 7.28 -8.33
CA ASP A 29 -17.82 8.53 -8.59
C ASP A 29 -17.05 9.76 -8.09
N ARG A 30 -15.96 9.59 -7.35
CA ARG A 30 -15.08 10.69 -6.93
C ARG A 30 -14.20 11.13 -8.09
N THR A 31 -14.16 12.43 -8.33
CA THR A 31 -13.44 13.06 -9.46
C THR A 31 -12.00 12.56 -9.63
N ASP A 32 -11.24 12.45 -8.54
CA ASP A 32 -9.81 12.13 -8.58
C ASP A 32 -9.49 10.67 -8.16
N TRP A 33 -10.49 9.80 -7.99
CA TRP A 33 -10.26 8.43 -7.50
C TRP A 33 -9.20 7.67 -8.30
N GLN A 34 -9.32 7.72 -9.62
CA GLN A 34 -8.42 7.00 -10.51
C GLN A 34 -6.97 7.50 -10.35
N VAL A 35 -6.79 8.80 -10.12
CA VAL A 35 -5.46 9.40 -9.87
C VAL A 35 -4.86 8.82 -8.59
N TYR A 36 -5.62 8.82 -7.48
CA TYR A 36 -5.13 8.30 -6.20
C TYR A 36 -4.72 6.82 -6.26
N LEU A 37 -5.55 6.01 -6.93
CA LEU A 37 -5.28 4.58 -7.09
C LEU A 37 -4.08 4.33 -8.01
N ASP A 38 -3.97 5.05 -9.14
CA ASP A 38 -2.84 4.93 -10.05
C ASP A 38 -1.54 5.38 -9.38
N GLU A 39 -1.55 6.47 -8.59
CA GLU A 39 -0.40 6.91 -7.81
C GLU A 39 0.06 5.83 -6.83
N ALA A 40 -0.84 5.22 -6.07
CA ALA A 40 -0.51 4.13 -5.15
C ALA A 40 0.10 2.93 -5.88
N LEU A 41 -0.55 2.45 -6.95
CA LEU A 41 -0.06 1.27 -7.69
C LEU A 41 1.25 1.57 -8.43
N ASN A 42 1.45 2.78 -8.96
CA ASN A 42 2.71 3.16 -9.59
C ASN A 42 3.84 3.31 -8.57
N SER A 43 3.57 3.88 -7.39
CA SER A 43 4.53 3.94 -6.28
C SER A 43 5.05 2.55 -5.91
N ALA A 44 4.14 1.57 -5.78
CA ALA A 44 4.51 0.18 -5.54
C ALA A 44 5.33 -0.43 -6.69
N LYS A 45 4.98 -0.15 -7.96
CA LYS A 45 5.76 -0.62 -9.12
C LYS A 45 7.16 -0.02 -9.17
N TYR A 46 7.31 1.27 -8.86
CA TYR A 46 8.63 1.91 -8.76
C TYR A 46 9.45 1.27 -7.64
N ALA A 47 8.86 1.04 -6.47
CA ALA A 47 9.53 0.35 -5.37
C ALA A 47 9.94 -1.07 -5.76
N SER A 48 9.06 -1.87 -6.38
CA SER A 48 9.36 -3.23 -6.85
C SER A 48 10.54 -3.23 -7.83
N ALA A 49 10.52 -2.33 -8.82
CA ALA A 49 11.60 -2.21 -9.80
C ALA A 49 12.95 -1.87 -9.14
N ARG A 50 12.95 -0.94 -8.17
CA ARG A 50 14.16 -0.55 -7.42
C ARG A 50 14.66 -1.64 -6.48
N LEU A 51 13.77 -2.38 -5.78
CA LEU A 51 14.14 -3.57 -4.99
C LEU A 51 14.76 -4.66 -5.86
N GLY A 52 14.35 -4.78 -7.12
CA GLY A 52 14.95 -5.67 -8.11
C GLY A 52 16.32 -5.22 -8.63
N ASN A 53 16.66 -3.94 -8.52
CA ASN A 53 17.91 -3.38 -9.01
C ASN A 53 19.01 -3.41 -7.94
N THR A 54 19.97 -4.32 -8.07
CA THR A 54 21.11 -4.43 -7.14
C THR A 54 22.11 -3.28 -7.24
N ALA A 55 21.99 -2.41 -8.24
CA ALA A 55 22.84 -1.23 -8.39
C ALA A 55 22.21 0.05 -7.80
N ASP A 56 20.95 0.01 -7.34
CA ASP A 56 20.28 1.15 -6.72
C ASP A 56 20.64 1.27 -5.23
N THR A 57 21.86 1.71 -4.96
CA THR A 57 22.38 1.87 -3.58
C THR A 57 21.66 2.95 -2.80
N ASP A 58 21.11 3.96 -3.47
CA ASP A 58 20.34 5.03 -2.84
C ASP A 58 19.02 4.47 -2.29
N PHE A 59 18.29 3.66 -3.08
CA PHE A 59 17.06 3.02 -2.59
C PHE A 59 17.34 1.91 -1.57
N GLU A 60 18.44 1.17 -1.69
CA GLU A 60 18.86 0.21 -0.66
C GLU A 60 19.12 0.90 0.69
N ALA A 61 19.66 2.13 0.69
CA ALA A 61 19.82 2.91 1.92
C ALA A 61 18.46 3.28 2.56
N VAL A 62 17.45 3.61 1.75
CA VAL A 62 16.07 3.84 2.23
C VAL A 62 15.48 2.56 2.84
N VAL A 63 15.63 1.41 2.17
CA VAL A 63 15.16 0.11 2.69
C VAL A 63 15.81 -0.19 4.03
N LYS A 64 17.14 -0.05 4.12
CA LYS A 64 17.89 -0.27 5.36
C LYS A 64 17.46 0.68 6.47
N ARG A 65 17.13 1.92 6.14
CA ARG A 65 16.65 2.91 7.11
C ARG A 65 15.28 2.53 7.67
N ILE A 66 14.32 2.22 6.79
CA ILE A 66 12.93 1.93 7.17
C ILE A 66 12.78 0.55 7.83
N PHE A 67 13.43 -0.47 7.29
CA PHE A 67 13.22 -1.86 7.70
C PHE A 67 14.35 -2.45 8.53
N LYS A 68 15.50 -1.77 8.66
CA LYS A 68 16.70 -2.29 9.34
C LYS A 68 17.21 -3.60 8.75
N VAL A 69 16.93 -3.83 7.46
CA VAL A 69 17.39 -4.98 6.67
C VAL A 69 18.04 -4.48 5.39
N ASP A 70 18.96 -5.27 4.85
CA ASP A 70 19.58 -5.05 3.55
C ASP A 70 19.73 -6.39 2.83
N ARG A 71 20.32 -6.41 1.63
CA ARG A 71 20.43 -7.64 0.83
C ARG A 71 21.26 -8.74 1.50
N SER A 72 22.10 -8.42 2.50
CA SER A 72 22.83 -9.44 3.27
C SER A 72 21.92 -10.21 4.23
N ASN A 73 20.81 -9.61 4.65
CA ASN A 73 19.71 -10.27 5.34
C ASN A 73 18.69 -10.76 4.31
N ALA A 74 18.99 -11.90 3.67
CA ALA A 74 18.20 -12.43 2.55
C ALA A 74 16.70 -12.60 2.89
N ASP A 75 16.37 -13.16 4.05
CA ASP A 75 14.99 -13.42 4.45
C ASP A 75 14.22 -12.13 4.75
N GLY A 76 14.83 -11.19 5.50
CA GLY A 76 14.22 -9.89 5.80
C GLY A 76 14.01 -9.06 4.53
N PHE A 77 15.00 -9.00 3.66
CA PHE A 77 14.88 -8.30 2.37
C PHE A 77 13.82 -8.94 1.47
N LYS A 78 13.77 -10.28 1.41
CA LYS A 78 12.75 -11.00 0.66
C LYS A 78 11.34 -10.68 1.19
N ALA A 79 11.15 -10.66 2.51
CA ALA A 79 9.84 -10.31 3.10
C ALA A 79 9.38 -8.91 2.69
N VAL A 80 10.30 -7.94 2.63
CA VAL A 80 9.99 -6.58 2.13
C VAL A 80 9.60 -6.62 0.65
N LYS A 81 10.40 -7.31 -0.15
CA LYS A 81 10.19 -7.41 -1.60
C LYS A 81 8.89 -8.11 -1.97
N ASP A 82 8.56 -9.21 -1.31
CA ASP A 82 7.36 -10.00 -1.60
C ASP A 82 6.09 -9.15 -1.43
N VAL A 83 5.97 -8.37 -0.35
CA VAL A 83 4.81 -7.47 -0.14
C VAL A 83 4.70 -6.43 -1.23
N ILE A 84 5.81 -5.75 -1.55
CA ILE A 84 5.83 -4.69 -2.56
C ILE A 84 5.53 -5.26 -3.96
N ASP A 85 6.11 -6.41 -4.31
CA ASP A 85 5.84 -7.11 -5.57
C ASP A 85 4.38 -7.54 -5.67
N GLU A 86 3.79 -8.03 -4.57
CA GLU A 86 2.39 -8.46 -4.55
C GLU A 86 1.44 -7.27 -4.75
N ILE A 87 1.74 -6.10 -4.17
CA ILE A 87 1.00 -4.85 -4.44
C ILE A 87 1.23 -4.37 -5.88
N ALA A 88 2.47 -4.37 -6.36
CA ALA A 88 2.84 -3.92 -7.70
C ALA A 88 2.21 -4.79 -8.82
N GLY A 89 2.02 -6.08 -8.53
CA GLY A 89 1.40 -7.06 -9.42
C GLY A 89 -0.12 -6.97 -9.51
N ILE A 90 -0.77 -6.09 -8.72
CA ILE A 90 -2.23 -5.99 -8.68
C ILE A 90 -2.82 -5.57 -10.04
N THR A 91 -3.71 -6.46 -10.48
CA THR A 91 -4.81 -6.35 -11.44
C THR A 91 -5.83 -5.26 -11.22
N MET A 92 -5.74 -4.13 -11.93
CA MET A 92 -6.97 -3.39 -12.26
C MET A 92 -7.77 -4.20 -13.29
N VAL A 93 -8.80 -4.90 -12.84
CA VAL A 93 -9.85 -5.37 -13.75
C VAL A 93 -10.70 -4.13 -14.02
N SER A 94 -10.85 -3.73 -15.29
CA SER A 94 -11.67 -2.58 -15.77
C SER A 94 -12.85 -2.32 -14.83
N PRO A 95 -13.10 -1.09 -14.32
CA PRO A 95 -13.93 -0.78 -13.14
C PRO A 95 -15.01 -1.84 -12.91
N SER A 96 -14.66 -2.83 -12.09
CA SER A 96 -15.07 -4.21 -12.36
C SER A 96 -16.45 -4.55 -11.81
N THR A 97 -17.28 -5.09 -12.69
CA THR A 97 -18.60 -5.64 -12.35
C THR A 97 -18.53 -6.92 -11.50
N ASP A 98 -17.34 -7.46 -11.27
CA ASP A 98 -17.14 -8.70 -10.52
C ASP A 98 -16.71 -8.45 -9.08
N LEU A 99 -17.65 -7.93 -8.29
CA LEU A 99 -17.49 -7.84 -6.84
C LEU A 99 -17.16 -9.21 -6.22
N LYS A 100 -17.73 -10.30 -6.72
CA LYS A 100 -17.63 -11.60 -6.04
C LYS A 100 -16.26 -12.24 -6.23
N GLY A 101 -15.72 -12.24 -7.44
CA GLY A 101 -14.43 -12.84 -7.77
C GLY A 101 -13.21 -12.06 -7.29
N SER A 102 -13.36 -10.77 -7.00
CA SER A 102 -12.24 -9.89 -6.64
C SER A 102 -11.53 -10.27 -5.32
N ASN A 103 -10.20 -10.10 -5.31
CA ASN A 103 -9.37 -10.32 -4.12
C ASN A 103 -9.44 -9.14 -3.15
N THR A 104 -9.51 -7.92 -3.67
CA THR A 104 -9.58 -6.70 -2.86
C THR A 104 -10.75 -5.85 -3.35
N ARG A 105 -11.49 -5.25 -2.42
CA ARG A 105 -12.67 -4.44 -2.72
C ARG A 105 -12.56 -3.09 -2.03
N PHE A 106 -12.62 -2.00 -2.79
CA PHE A 106 -12.56 -0.65 -2.25
C PHE A 106 -13.96 -0.04 -2.12
N PHE A 107 -14.20 0.62 -0.98
CA PHE A 107 -15.39 1.43 -0.68
C PHE A 107 -14.94 2.78 -0.12
N CYS A 108 -15.66 3.86 -0.44
CA CYS A 108 -15.34 5.21 0.00
C CYS A 108 -16.60 5.90 0.54
N ASP A 109 -17.23 5.28 1.54
CA ASP A 109 -18.63 5.51 1.93
C ASP A 109 -18.86 5.75 3.44
N ASP A 110 -17.79 5.92 4.22
CA ASP A 110 -17.83 5.99 5.68
C ASP A 110 -18.43 4.76 6.40
N ASP A 111 -18.46 3.58 5.79
CA ASP A 111 -19.01 2.36 6.42
C ASP A 111 -20.44 2.59 6.99
N PRO A 112 -21.45 2.93 6.18
CA PRO A 112 -22.78 3.27 6.70
C PRO A 112 -23.34 2.11 7.51
N ILE A 113 -23.93 2.43 8.68
CA ILE A 113 -24.45 1.45 9.65
C ILE A 113 -25.97 1.54 9.72
N GLY A 114 -26.65 0.39 9.52
CA GLY A 114 -28.10 0.29 9.58
C GLY A 114 -28.64 0.59 10.99
N LYS A 115 -29.89 1.08 11.06
CA LYS A 115 -30.52 1.38 12.35
C LYS A 115 -30.67 0.11 13.20
N LYS A 116 -30.32 0.23 14.47
CA LYS A 116 -30.47 -0.86 15.45
C LYS A 116 -31.93 -1.31 15.56
N GLY A 117 -32.16 -2.61 15.47
CA GLY A 117 -33.48 -3.23 15.62
C GLY A 117 -34.42 -3.04 14.43
N VAL A 118 -33.91 -2.48 13.31
CA VAL A 118 -34.63 -2.44 12.04
C VAL A 118 -34.13 -3.59 11.18
N ASP A 119 -35.05 -4.34 10.57
CA ASP A 119 -34.71 -5.39 9.62
C ASP A 119 -33.85 -4.83 8.48
N ALA A 120 -32.98 -5.69 7.92
CA ALA A 120 -31.95 -5.38 6.95
C ALA A 120 -32.33 -4.25 5.98
N ASP A 121 -31.80 -3.05 6.22
CA ASP A 121 -31.83 -1.98 5.25
C ASP A 121 -30.94 -2.40 4.08
N LYS A 122 -31.57 -2.66 2.93
CA LYS A 122 -30.90 -3.19 1.75
C LYS A 122 -29.86 -2.23 1.18
N ASP A 123 -29.96 -0.95 1.54
CA ASP A 123 -29.09 0.10 1.03
C ASP A 123 -27.89 0.38 1.95
N VAL A 124 -27.77 -0.37 3.06
CA VAL A 124 -26.70 -0.14 4.05
C VAL A 124 -25.80 -1.36 4.20
N ARG A 125 -24.49 -1.12 4.03
CA ARG A 125 -23.47 -2.15 4.01
C ARG A 125 -23.36 -2.88 5.35
N TRP A 126 -23.20 -2.16 6.46
CA TRP A 126 -23.01 -2.74 7.79
C TRP A 126 -24.31 -2.80 8.59
N GLN A 127 -24.64 -3.99 9.09
CA GLN A 127 -25.85 -4.24 9.89
C GLN A 127 -25.49 -4.79 11.27
N HIS A 128 -26.23 -4.38 12.30
CA HIS A 128 -26.11 -4.97 13.63
C HIS A 128 -26.63 -6.41 13.62
N GLN A 129 -25.80 -7.38 14.03
CA GLN A 129 -26.29 -8.74 14.27
C GLN A 129 -26.71 -8.92 15.73
N ILE A 130 -27.97 -9.30 15.91
CA ILE A 130 -28.52 -9.69 17.21
C ILE A 130 -28.18 -11.17 17.43
N ASN A 131 -27.53 -11.50 18.55
CA ASN A 131 -27.34 -12.88 18.96
C ASN A 131 -28.71 -13.47 19.35
N PRO A 132 -29.05 -14.71 18.95
CA PRO A 132 -30.24 -15.41 19.44
C PRO A 132 -30.45 -15.36 20.96
N ASN A 133 -29.37 -15.23 21.74
CA ASN A 133 -29.41 -15.14 23.21
C ASN A 133 -29.53 -13.70 23.76
N GLY A 134 -29.90 -12.71 22.93
CA GLY A 134 -30.17 -11.33 23.37
C GLY A 134 -28.94 -10.44 23.60
N GLY A 135 -27.72 -10.94 23.37
CA GLY A 135 -26.50 -10.14 23.31
C GLY A 135 -26.23 -9.56 21.91
N TYR A 136 -25.49 -8.47 21.82
CA TYR A 136 -24.89 -8.05 20.54
C TYR A 136 -23.53 -8.75 20.44
N LEU A 137 -23.14 -9.20 19.25
CA LEU A 137 -21.79 -9.77 19.09
C LEU A 137 -21.02 -9.21 17.90
N ASN A 138 -21.67 -8.80 16.80
CA ASN A 138 -20.94 -8.40 15.60
C ASN A 138 -21.73 -7.44 14.71
N TYR A 139 -21.01 -6.69 13.88
CA TYR A 139 -21.51 -6.07 12.66
C TYR A 139 -21.31 -7.03 11.49
N PHE A 140 -22.24 -7.00 10.53
CA PHE A 140 -22.18 -7.82 9.32
C PHE A 140 -22.31 -6.94 8.09
N ASP A 141 -21.31 -7.04 7.22
CA ASP A 141 -21.31 -6.43 5.90
C ASP A 141 -22.09 -7.36 4.95
N GLN A 142 -23.32 -6.99 4.62
CA GLN A 142 -24.17 -7.81 3.74
C GLN A 142 -23.70 -7.77 2.28
N VAL A 143 -23.01 -6.72 1.85
CA VAL A 143 -22.52 -6.59 0.47
C VAL A 143 -21.31 -7.50 0.27
N ASN A 144 -20.43 -7.57 1.26
CA ASN A 144 -19.17 -8.27 1.15
C ASN A 144 -19.12 -9.61 1.90
N ASN A 145 -20.18 -9.97 2.63
CA ASN A 145 -20.23 -11.14 3.49
C ASN A 145 -19.05 -11.12 4.52
N MET A 146 -18.81 -9.96 5.15
CA MET A 146 -17.73 -9.75 6.13
C MET A 146 -18.31 -9.58 7.53
N LYS A 147 -17.54 -9.89 8.57
CA LYS A 147 -17.91 -9.69 9.96
C LYS A 147 -16.94 -8.76 10.66
N GLN A 148 -17.43 -8.08 11.67
CA GLN A 148 -16.61 -7.22 12.51
C GLN A 148 -17.08 -7.31 13.96
N ARG A 149 -16.14 -7.46 14.90
CA ARG A 149 -16.47 -7.59 16.34
C ARG A 149 -16.92 -6.27 16.93
N GLU A 150 -17.93 -6.30 17.81
CA GLU A 150 -18.59 -5.10 18.37
C GLU A 150 -17.63 -4.11 19.05
N ALA A 151 -16.61 -4.60 19.76
CA ALA A 151 -15.58 -3.77 20.40
C ALA A 151 -14.84 -2.81 19.44
N SER A 152 -15.02 -3.02 18.14
CA SER A 152 -14.51 -2.21 17.07
C SER A 152 -15.62 -2.01 16.05
N SER A 153 -16.49 -1.02 16.25
CA SER A 153 -17.45 -0.63 15.22
C SER A 153 -16.75 -0.47 13.85
N PRO A 154 -17.50 -0.62 12.74
CA PRO A 154 -17.01 -0.27 11.43
C PRO A 154 -16.35 1.10 11.47
N SER A 155 -15.18 1.17 10.86
CA SER A 155 -14.11 2.02 11.35
C SER A 155 -14.31 3.48 11.08
N CYS A 156 -14.87 3.83 9.92
CA CYS A 156 -15.17 5.21 9.59
C CYS A 156 -16.33 5.78 10.42
N ASN A 157 -17.17 4.91 10.98
CA ASN A 157 -18.24 5.27 11.92
C ASN A 157 -17.88 4.97 13.38
N ASN A 158 -16.59 4.89 13.72
CA ASN A 158 -16.16 4.64 15.10
C ASN A 158 -16.03 5.95 15.89
N PRO A 159 -16.92 6.22 16.86
CA PRO A 159 -16.86 7.46 17.64
C PRO A 159 -15.61 7.58 18.51
N LEU A 160 -14.92 6.47 18.81
CA LEU A 160 -13.66 6.47 19.54
C LEU A 160 -12.45 6.81 18.65
N LYS A 161 -12.62 6.77 17.33
CA LYS A 161 -11.56 7.04 16.35
C LYS A 161 -12.10 7.92 15.21
N PRO A 162 -12.55 9.16 15.51
CA PRO A 162 -13.23 10.02 14.53
C PRO A 162 -12.33 10.45 13.36
N ASN A 163 -11.00 10.43 13.55
CA ASN A 163 -10.02 10.86 12.55
C ASN A 163 -9.45 9.69 11.73
N ARG A 164 -10.13 8.55 11.72
CA ARG A 164 -9.66 7.42 10.93
C ARG A 164 -9.83 7.71 9.45
N VAL A 165 -8.80 7.41 8.66
CA VAL A 165 -8.77 7.65 7.21
C VAL A 165 -9.04 6.38 6.39
N GLY A 166 -8.78 5.19 6.94
CA GLY A 166 -8.99 3.92 6.25
C GLY A 166 -9.10 2.71 7.19
N ARG A 167 -9.53 1.58 6.61
CA ARG A 167 -9.41 0.25 7.22
C ARG A 167 -9.54 -0.89 6.21
N THR A 168 -8.72 -1.90 6.43
CA THR A 168 -8.85 -3.24 5.84
C THR A 168 -9.60 -4.21 6.78
N TYR A 169 -10.66 -4.83 6.26
CA TYR A 169 -11.42 -5.90 6.88
C TYR A 169 -11.02 -7.24 6.26
N ARG A 170 -10.61 -8.17 7.14
CA ARG A 170 -10.14 -9.51 6.76
C ARG A 170 -10.99 -10.64 7.32
N ILE A 171 -11.93 -10.34 8.22
CA ILE A 171 -12.77 -11.34 8.88
C ILE A 171 -13.99 -11.64 7.99
N LYS A 172 -14.00 -12.82 7.38
CA LYS A 172 -15.09 -13.30 6.54
C LYS A 172 -16.22 -13.91 7.39
N ALA A 173 -17.46 -13.77 6.93
CA ALA A 173 -18.54 -14.62 7.44
C ALA A 173 -18.40 -16.06 6.89
N PRO A 174 -19.00 -17.07 7.57
CA PRO A 174 -19.00 -18.43 7.08
C PRO A 174 -19.57 -18.52 5.66
N GLU A 175 -18.97 -19.36 4.83
CA GLU A 175 -19.46 -19.63 3.49
C GLU A 175 -20.91 -20.15 3.53
N PRO A 176 -21.79 -19.67 2.63
CA PRO A 176 -23.17 -20.09 2.65
C PRO A 176 -23.31 -21.56 2.23
N LYS A 177 -24.14 -22.30 2.97
CA LYS A 177 -24.41 -23.72 2.68
C LYS A 177 -25.25 -23.94 1.41
N LYS A 178 -26.03 -22.92 1.00
CA LYS A 178 -26.94 -23.00 -0.15
C LYS A 178 -26.34 -22.27 -1.34
N PRO A 179 -26.22 -22.90 -2.52
CA PRO A 179 -25.74 -22.23 -3.73
C PRO A 179 -26.60 -21.04 -4.16
N THR A 180 -27.88 -21.01 -3.75
CA THR A 180 -28.81 -19.90 -4.05
C THR A 180 -28.68 -18.71 -3.10
N SER A 181 -27.77 -18.77 -2.11
CA SER A 181 -27.52 -17.63 -1.24
C SER A 181 -26.95 -16.45 -2.04
N PRO A 182 -27.37 -15.21 -1.75
CA PRO A 182 -26.75 -14.04 -2.37
C PRO A 182 -25.23 -13.97 -2.11
N PHE A 183 -24.75 -14.60 -1.03
CA PHE A 183 -23.33 -14.63 -0.67
C PHE A 183 -22.56 -15.79 -1.30
N ALA A 184 -23.22 -16.68 -2.06
CA ALA A 184 -22.54 -17.79 -2.72
C ALA A 184 -21.61 -17.26 -3.82
N GLY A 185 -20.43 -17.87 -3.94
CA GLY A 185 -19.42 -17.54 -4.95
C GLY A 185 -18.53 -16.34 -4.61
N HIS A 186 -18.58 -15.80 -3.39
CA HIS A 186 -17.60 -14.81 -2.97
C HIS A 186 -16.21 -15.46 -2.88
N ASN A 187 -15.18 -14.75 -3.35
CA ASN A 187 -13.79 -15.14 -3.18
C ASN A 187 -13.48 -15.30 -1.68
N SER A 188 -13.02 -16.48 -1.26
CA SER A 188 -12.71 -16.80 0.14
C SER A 188 -11.53 -16.00 0.68
N ASN A 189 -10.63 -15.57 -0.20
CA ASN A 189 -9.44 -14.78 0.10
C ASN A 189 -9.69 -13.27 -0.02
N ARG A 190 -10.95 -12.85 -0.21
CA ARG A 190 -11.30 -11.43 -0.34
C ARG A 190 -10.92 -10.62 0.89
N ASN A 191 -10.48 -9.39 0.67
CA ASN A 191 -10.34 -8.35 1.69
C ASN A 191 -11.14 -7.12 1.24
N VAL A 192 -11.68 -6.39 2.22
CA VAL A 192 -12.44 -5.17 1.95
C VAL A 192 -11.69 -4.01 2.56
N ILE A 193 -11.39 -3.00 1.75
CA ILE A 193 -10.79 -1.75 2.17
C ILE A 193 -11.88 -0.68 2.15
N THR A 194 -12.12 -0.03 3.28
CA THR A 194 -12.91 1.21 3.32
C THR A 194 -11.98 2.38 3.52
N LEU A 195 -12.13 3.42 2.70
CA LEU A 195 -11.53 4.74 2.91
C LEU A 195 -12.60 5.71 3.40
N CYS A 196 -12.31 6.43 4.48
CA CYS A 196 -13.27 7.33 5.11
C CYS A 196 -13.29 8.69 4.39
N ASN A 197 -14.41 9.40 4.42
CA ASN A 197 -14.55 10.75 3.85
C ASN A 197 -13.52 11.73 4.41
N THR A 198 -13.17 11.57 5.70
CA THR A 198 -12.12 12.37 6.36
C THR A 198 -10.80 12.37 5.58
N LEU A 199 -10.45 11.30 4.87
CA LEU A 199 -9.24 11.23 4.04
C LEU A 199 -9.29 12.21 2.85
N PHE A 200 -10.46 12.45 2.29
CA PHE A 200 -10.65 13.26 1.09
C PHE A 200 -10.96 14.73 1.38
N ASP A 201 -11.28 15.06 2.63
CA ASP A 201 -11.75 16.38 3.05
C ASP A 201 -10.71 17.16 3.88
N ILE A 202 -9.45 16.72 3.90
CA ILE A 202 -8.36 17.39 4.63
C ILE A 202 -8.03 18.71 3.94
N LYS A 203 -8.24 19.83 4.63
CA LYS A 203 -8.04 21.18 4.06
C LYS A 203 -6.60 21.64 4.21
N GLY A 204 -6.06 22.20 3.13
CA GLY A 204 -4.75 22.86 3.15
C GLY A 204 -3.56 21.91 3.04
N VAL A 205 -3.80 20.64 2.73
CA VAL A 205 -2.75 19.64 2.47
C VAL A 205 -2.91 19.09 1.04
N PRO A 206 -1.81 18.73 0.37
CA PRO A 206 -1.85 18.06 -0.92
C PRO A 206 -2.37 16.63 -0.75
N LEU A 207 -3.39 16.24 -1.52
CA LEU A 207 -3.99 14.90 -1.46
C LEU A 207 -3.45 13.94 -2.53
N LYS A 208 -2.75 14.47 -3.53
CA LYS A 208 -2.10 13.76 -4.65
C LYS A 208 -0.75 14.39 -4.96
N ILE A 209 0.15 13.62 -5.57
CA ILE A 209 1.51 14.06 -5.91
C ILE A 209 1.48 15.31 -6.82
N ALA A 210 0.50 15.39 -7.73
CA ALA A 210 0.35 16.53 -8.64
C ALA A 210 0.05 17.88 -7.93
N ASP A 211 -0.40 17.84 -6.68
CA ASP A 211 -0.72 19.03 -5.88
C ASP A 211 0.47 19.49 -5.01
N LEU A 212 1.57 18.73 -5.00
CA LEU A 212 2.77 19.10 -4.25
C LEU A 212 3.45 20.35 -4.84
N ASP A 213 4.16 21.09 -3.97
CA ASP A 213 5.09 22.10 -4.45
C ASP A 213 6.17 21.43 -5.33
N LYS A 214 6.63 22.15 -6.33
CA LYS A 214 7.63 21.64 -7.27
C LYS A 214 8.99 21.46 -6.63
N ASP A 215 9.24 22.19 -5.55
CA ASP A 215 10.45 22.05 -4.76
C ASP A 215 10.16 21.38 -3.42
N LEU A 216 10.60 20.14 -3.27
CA LEU A 216 10.49 19.37 -2.04
C LEU A 216 11.76 19.47 -1.17
N GLU A 217 12.75 20.28 -1.54
CA GLU A 217 14.00 20.42 -0.78
C GLU A 217 13.71 20.82 0.67
N GLY A 218 14.30 20.10 1.62
CA GLY A 218 14.14 20.32 3.05
C GLY A 218 12.74 19.98 3.59
N SER A 219 11.82 19.52 2.76
CA SER A 219 10.48 19.09 3.19
C SER A 219 10.56 17.70 3.83
N ALA A 220 9.84 17.48 4.93
CA ALA A 220 9.79 16.15 5.56
C ALA A 220 8.91 15.20 4.76
N ILE A 221 9.38 13.98 4.50
CA ILE A 221 8.60 12.91 3.85
C ILE A 221 7.27 12.64 4.56
N ASP A 222 7.22 12.87 5.87
CA ASP A 222 6.02 12.68 6.69
C ASP A 222 4.83 13.53 6.20
N MET A 223 5.07 14.69 5.57
CA MET A 223 4.01 15.49 4.94
C MET A 223 3.26 14.74 3.83
N LEU A 224 3.88 13.70 3.27
CA LEU A 224 3.28 12.87 2.21
C LEU A 224 2.40 11.75 2.79
N SER A 225 2.34 11.59 4.12
CA SER A 225 1.42 10.64 4.76
C SER A 225 -0.05 11.03 4.59
N ASP A 226 -0.32 12.32 4.32
CA ASP A 226 -1.65 12.87 4.03
C ASP A 226 -2.15 12.55 2.61
N LEU A 227 -1.28 12.04 1.73
CA LEU A 227 -1.68 11.63 0.39
C LEU A 227 -2.69 10.48 0.47
N VAL A 228 -3.75 10.54 -0.36
CA VAL A 228 -4.71 9.43 -0.46
C VAL A 228 -4.00 8.14 -0.90
N SER A 229 -3.01 8.26 -1.78
CA SER A 229 -2.19 7.15 -2.26
C SER A 229 -1.37 6.49 -1.14
N HIS A 230 -0.90 7.24 -0.15
CA HIS A 230 -0.24 6.68 1.04
C HIS A 230 -1.19 5.79 1.84
N THR A 231 -2.41 6.27 2.11
CA THR A 231 -3.43 5.47 2.82
C THR A 231 -3.84 4.23 2.01
N ILE A 232 -3.97 4.35 0.68
CA ILE A 232 -4.25 3.19 -0.19
C ILE A 232 -3.11 2.15 -0.09
N LEU A 233 -1.84 2.57 -0.14
CA LEU A 233 -0.68 1.69 0.00
C LEU A 233 -0.66 0.96 1.35
N HIS A 234 -0.92 1.70 2.43
CA HIS A 234 -1.02 1.17 3.79
C HIS A 234 -2.07 0.05 3.86
N GLU A 235 -3.28 0.31 3.39
CA GLU A 235 -4.37 -0.66 3.43
C GLU A 235 -4.14 -1.85 2.49
N LEU A 236 -3.52 -1.61 1.33
CA LEU A 236 -3.11 -2.69 0.43
C LEU A 236 -2.09 -3.62 1.10
N ALA A 237 -1.15 -3.10 1.89
CA ALA A 237 -0.19 -3.93 2.63
C ALA A 237 -0.89 -4.91 3.58
N HIS A 238 -1.94 -4.47 4.30
CA HIS A 238 -2.79 -5.38 5.09
C HIS A 238 -3.55 -6.40 4.24
N ALA A 239 -3.99 -6.01 3.04
CA ALA A 239 -4.82 -6.85 2.18
C ALA A 239 -4.02 -7.91 1.42
N VAL A 240 -2.73 -7.69 1.16
CA VAL A 240 -1.90 -8.66 0.46
C VAL A 240 -1.38 -9.75 1.39
N ARG A 241 -1.01 -9.45 2.64
CA ARG A 241 -0.51 -10.45 3.59
C ARG A 241 -1.15 -10.38 4.98
N ASP A 242 -1.46 -11.53 5.55
CA ASP A 242 -2.15 -11.64 6.85
C ASP A 242 -1.27 -11.30 8.05
N ASP A 243 0.05 -11.44 7.93
CA ASP A 243 1.04 -11.13 8.97
C ASP A 243 1.43 -9.64 9.00
N ILE A 244 0.90 -8.82 8.07
CA ILE A 244 1.03 -7.36 8.10
C ILE A 244 -0.07 -6.75 8.98
N ALA A 245 0.33 -5.87 9.90
CA ALA A 245 -0.51 -5.26 10.92
C ALA A 245 -0.07 -3.82 11.23
N ASP A 246 -0.89 -3.11 12.02
CA ASP A 246 -0.53 -1.85 12.66
C ASP A 246 0.28 -2.15 13.93
N VAL A 247 1.60 -2.29 13.77
CA VAL A 247 2.47 -2.76 14.86
C VAL A 247 2.63 -1.69 15.94
N GLN A 248 2.08 -1.97 17.12
CA GLN A 248 2.06 -1.11 18.31
C GLN A 248 3.46 -0.90 18.91
N PRO A 249 3.70 0.13 19.76
CA PRO A 249 2.73 1.11 20.29
C PRO A 249 2.25 2.13 19.27
N ASP A 250 3.15 2.64 18.44
CA ASP A 250 2.87 3.72 17.50
C ASP A 250 3.12 3.23 16.06
N PRO A 251 2.06 2.87 15.31
CA PRO A 251 2.22 2.24 14.00
C PRO A 251 2.37 3.22 12.85
N TYR A 252 2.09 4.52 13.06
CA TYR A 252 1.92 5.51 12.00
C TYR A 252 2.94 6.65 12.08
N GLY A 253 3.34 7.16 10.91
CA GLY A 253 4.21 8.32 10.77
C GLY A 253 5.69 7.97 10.70
N TYR A 254 6.45 8.81 9.99
CA TYR A 254 7.83 8.51 9.61
C TYR A 254 8.73 8.23 10.82
N THR A 255 8.67 9.07 11.86
CA THR A 255 9.46 8.90 13.09
C THR A 255 9.19 7.55 13.75
N GLU A 256 7.92 7.15 13.82
CA GLU A 256 7.50 5.93 14.52
C GLU A 256 7.88 4.67 13.74
N ILE A 257 7.77 4.70 12.41
CA ILE A 257 8.22 3.58 11.57
C ILE A 257 9.73 3.40 11.62
N LEU A 258 10.50 4.49 11.78
CA LEU A 258 11.95 4.44 11.91
C LEU A 258 12.41 3.90 13.26
N ALA A 259 11.62 4.12 14.31
CA ALA A 259 11.92 3.64 15.65
C ALA A 259 11.74 2.11 15.80
N LYS A 260 11.04 1.46 14.86
CA LYS A 260 10.83 0.01 14.89
C LYS A 260 12.13 -0.76 14.66
N ASN A 261 12.24 -1.88 15.36
CA ASN A 261 13.28 -2.88 15.07
C ASN A 261 12.96 -3.61 13.75
N ALA A 262 13.91 -4.42 13.27
CA ALA A 262 13.77 -5.11 11.99
C ALA A 262 12.54 -6.05 11.93
N GLU A 263 12.27 -6.79 13.01
CA GLU A 263 11.18 -7.77 13.05
C GLU A 263 9.80 -7.09 12.97
N ASP A 264 9.65 -5.98 13.66
CA ASP A 264 8.41 -5.20 13.70
C ASP A 264 8.22 -4.39 12.41
N ALA A 265 9.30 -3.81 11.87
CA ALA A 265 9.25 -2.99 10.67
C ALA A 265 8.75 -3.80 9.45
N ILE A 266 9.21 -5.04 9.26
CA ILE A 266 8.76 -5.91 8.15
C ILE A 266 7.30 -6.40 8.30
N LYS A 267 6.67 -6.13 9.45
CA LYS A 267 5.28 -6.48 9.74
C LYS A 267 4.36 -5.26 9.79
N ASN A 268 4.90 -4.04 9.75
CA ASN A 268 4.12 -2.81 9.89
C ASN A 268 3.70 -2.23 8.54
N ALA A 269 2.39 -2.06 8.32
CA ALA A 269 1.85 -1.57 7.05
C ALA A 269 2.42 -0.21 6.62
N ASP A 270 2.60 0.71 7.57
CA ASP A 270 3.06 2.07 7.29
C ASP A 270 4.53 2.11 6.81
N ASN A 271 5.37 1.16 7.25
CA ASN A 271 6.73 1.02 6.71
C ASN A 271 6.71 0.73 5.19
N PHE A 272 5.75 -0.08 4.72
CA PHE A 272 5.59 -0.36 3.29
C PHE A 272 5.03 0.84 2.51
N ALA A 273 4.08 1.56 3.11
CA ALA A 273 3.52 2.76 2.50
C ALA A 273 4.60 3.83 2.28
N PHE A 274 5.40 4.14 3.31
CA PHE A 274 6.52 5.06 3.17
C PHE A 274 7.57 4.59 2.16
N LEU A 275 7.93 3.30 2.14
CA LEU A 275 8.89 2.78 1.15
C LEU A 275 8.41 3.02 -0.29
N ALA A 276 7.13 2.78 -0.55
CA ALA A 276 6.53 3.01 -1.86
C ALA A 276 6.49 4.52 -2.22
N ILE A 277 6.13 5.38 -1.26
CA ILE A 277 6.17 6.84 -1.46
C ILE A 277 7.61 7.34 -1.71
N PHE A 278 8.62 6.80 -1.02
CA PHE A 278 10.02 7.10 -1.31
C PHE A 278 10.39 6.77 -2.76
N ALA A 279 9.97 5.61 -3.26
CA ALA A 279 10.23 5.23 -4.64
C ALA A 279 9.60 6.22 -5.64
N GLN A 280 8.40 6.73 -5.32
CA GLN A 280 7.69 7.72 -6.12
C GLN A 280 8.39 9.09 -6.13
N VAL A 281 8.83 9.61 -4.98
CA VAL A 281 9.53 10.92 -4.94
C VAL A 281 10.93 10.85 -5.55
N MET A 282 11.56 9.67 -5.56
CA MET A 282 12.82 9.47 -6.29
C MET A 282 12.65 9.59 -7.80
N GLU A 283 11.46 9.39 -8.36
CA GLU A 283 11.18 9.72 -9.77
C GLU A 283 11.18 11.24 -10.02
N LEU A 284 10.97 12.04 -8.97
CA LEU A 284 11.09 13.49 -8.98
C LEU A 284 12.52 13.96 -8.65
N ASN A 285 13.46 13.02 -8.49
CA ASN A 285 14.86 13.22 -8.07
C ASN A 285 15.02 13.70 -6.62
N TYR A 286 14.09 13.34 -5.73
CA TYR A 286 14.22 13.57 -4.28
C TYR A 286 14.45 12.26 -3.53
N SER A 287 15.26 12.28 -2.47
CA SER A 287 15.46 11.16 -1.55
C SER A 287 15.85 11.68 -0.17
N ILE A 288 16.06 10.80 0.80
CA ILE A 288 16.80 11.18 2.03
C ILE A 288 18.26 11.59 1.69
N PRO A 289 18.90 12.42 2.53
CA PRO A 289 20.32 12.73 2.41
C PRO A 289 21.17 11.47 2.28
N ARG A 290 22.18 11.52 1.40
CA ARG A 290 23.11 10.40 1.26
C ARG A 290 23.98 10.30 2.51
N LEU A 291 23.95 9.15 3.17
CA LEU A 291 24.87 8.83 4.26
C LEU A 291 26.24 8.33 3.78
N THR A 292 26.44 8.21 2.47
CA THR A 292 27.76 7.92 1.90
C THR A 292 28.46 9.22 1.63
N PHE A 293 29.34 9.61 2.54
CA PHE A 293 30.06 10.88 2.49
C PHE A 293 31.42 10.72 1.79
N PRO A 294 31.84 11.70 0.96
CA PRO A 294 33.20 11.76 0.46
C PRO A 294 34.25 11.71 1.57
N ALA A 295 35.45 11.22 1.24
CA ALA A 295 36.58 11.29 2.16
C ALA A 295 36.86 12.75 2.54
N GLY A 296 36.92 13.05 3.83
CA GLY A 296 37.18 14.40 4.34
C GLY A 296 35.93 15.21 4.73
N THR A 297 34.71 14.69 4.55
CA THR A 297 33.50 15.31 5.12
C THR A 297 33.62 15.37 6.65
N SER A 298 33.29 16.53 7.22
CA SER A 298 33.41 16.77 8.66
C SER A 298 32.40 15.93 9.44
N ASP A 299 32.69 15.63 10.70
CA ASP A 299 31.75 14.87 11.54
C ASP A 299 30.48 15.67 11.85
N ALA A 300 30.55 17.00 11.81
CA ALA A 300 29.39 17.88 11.95
C ALA A 300 28.42 17.71 10.78
N ASP A 301 28.92 17.76 9.54
CA ASP A 301 28.08 17.59 8.34
C ASP A 301 27.45 16.19 8.28
N LYS A 302 28.18 15.16 8.73
CA LYS A 302 27.64 13.79 8.84
C LYS A 302 26.52 13.70 9.86
N ALA A 303 26.68 14.37 11.01
CA ALA A 303 25.67 14.38 12.07
C ALA A 303 24.41 15.14 11.64
N GLU A 304 24.57 16.27 10.95
CA GLU A 304 23.46 17.03 10.37
C GLU A 304 22.68 16.21 9.33
N ALA A 305 23.39 15.58 8.38
CA ALA A 305 22.74 14.71 7.39
C ALA A 305 22.06 13.47 8.00
N GLU A 306 22.59 12.93 9.10
CA GLU A 306 21.93 11.87 9.87
C GLU A 306 20.67 12.39 10.58
N GLU A 307 20.71 13.58 11.18
CA GLU A 307 19.55 14.24 11.78
C GLU A 307 18.46 14.50 10.74
N ASP A 308 18.83 14.99 9.57
CA ASP A 308 17.92 15.22 8.45
C ASP A 308 17.29 13.91 7.95
N CYS A 309 18.07 12.82 7.88
CA CYS A 309 17.54 11.50 7.56
C CYS A 309 16.54 10.99 8.61
N GLN A 310 16.78 11.26 9.89
CA GLN A 310 15.88 10.86 11.00
C GLN A 310 14.57 11.64 10.97
N LYS A 311 14.62 12.91 10.57
CA LYS A 311 13.43 13.75 10.33
C LYS A 311 12.76 13.47 8.98
N GLY A 312 13.46 12.77 8.09
CA GLY A 312 12.97 12.41 6.76
C GLY A 312 12.96 13.60 5.81
N TYR A 313 13.83 14.58 6.01
CA TYR A 313 13.95 15.69 5.08
C TYR A 313 14.42 15.21 3.72
N LEU A 314 13.77 15.73 2.68
CA LEU A 314 14.05 15.41 1.30
C LEU A 314 15.18 16.30 0.78
N THR A 315 16.12 15.68 0.08
CA THR A 315 17.19 16.35 -0.66
C THR A 315 17.03 16.04 -2.13
N TYR A 316 17.11 17.07 -2.94
CA TYR A 316 17.20 16.99 -4.38
C TYR A 316 18.54 16.38 -4.76
N LEU A 317 18.49 15.18 -5.32
CA LEU A 317 19.65 14.46 -5.81
C LEU A 317 19.60 14.49 -7.34
N PRO A 318 20.15 15.53 -8.00
CA PRO A 318 20.15 15.61 -9.45
C PRO A 318 20.83 14.36 -9.99
N ASP A 319 20.04 13.51 -10.64
CA ASP A 319 20.32 12.12 -10.94
C ASP A 319 21.73 11.92 -11.54
N ILE A 320 22.69 11.55 -10.69
CA ILE A 320 24.06 11.24 -11.12
C ILE A 320 24.03 9.99 -12.00
N THR A 321 23.07 9.09 -11.80
CA THR A 321 22.95 7.83 -12.54
C THR A 321 22.40 8.06 -13.94
N LYS A 322 21.43 8.96 -14.16
CA LYS A 322 21.05 9.44 -15.51
C LYS A 322 22.18 10.22 -16.16
N ARG A 323 23.00 10.99 -15.42
CA ARG A 323 24.21 11.61 -15.99
C ARG A 323 25.26 10.58 -16.40
N ILE A 324 25.51 9.55 -15.61
CA ILE A 324 26.45 8.46 -15.92
C ILE A 324 25.93 7.62 -17.08
N ILE A 325 24.64 7.27 -17.12
CA ILE A 325 24.03 6.52 -18.22
C ILE A 325 23.96 7.38 -19.50
N ALA A 326 23.65 8.68 -19.40
CA ALA A 326 23.69 9.60 -20.54
C ALA A 326 25.12 9.82 -21.05
N ALA A 327 26.09 10.00 -20.14
CA ALA A 327 27.51 10.13 -20.48
C ALA A 327 28.06 8.83 -21.08
N ALA A 328 27.70 7.67 -20.54
CA ALA A 328 28.05 6.37 -21.10
C ALA A 328 27.42 6.15 -22.49
N LYS A 329 26.16 6.56 -22.69
CA LYS A 329 25.51 6.56 -24.01
C LYS A 329 26.16 7.55 -24.99
N MET A 330 26.65 8.71 -24.52
CA MET A 330 27.39 9.68 -25.33
C MET A 330 28.77 9.16 -25.74
N LEU A 331 29.51 8.59 -24.78
CA LEU A 331 30.80 7.94 -25.01
C LEU A 331 30.67 6.75 -25.97
N ALA A 332 29.66 5.89 -25.79
CA ALA A 332 29.38 4.80 -26.70
C ALA A 332 29.10 5.28 -28.15
N ARG A 333 28.50 6.46 -28.34
CA ARG A 333 28.29 7.05 -29.67
C ARG A 333 29.58 7.63 -30.28
N LEU A 334 30.53 8.09 -29.46
CA LEU A 334 31.83 8.59 -29.92
C LEU A 334 32.80 7.46 -30.32
N PHE A 335 32.62 6.25 -29.80
CA PHE A 335 33.43 5.08 -30.17
C PHE A 335 32.87 4.28 -31.35
N TRP A 336 31.66 4.60 -31.81
CA TRP A 336 30.95 3.89 -32.89
C TRP A 336 30.61 4.79 -34.10
N ALA A 337 31.15 6.02 -34.15
CA ALA A 337 31.10 6.93 -35.28
C ALA A 337 32.52 7.20 -35.81
#